data_AF-A0A1I5DRD0-F1
#
_entry.id   AF-A0A1I5DRD0-F1
#
_cell.length_a   1.000
_cell.length_b   1.000
_cell.length_c   1.000
_cell.angle_alpha   90.00
_cell.angle_beta   90.00
_cell.angle_gamma   90.00
#
_symmetry.space_group_name_H-M   'P 1'
#
loop_
_entity.id
_entity.type
_entity.pdbx_description
1 polymer ?
#
loop_
_entity_poly.entity_id
_entity_poly.type
_entity_poly.pdbx_seq_one_letter_code
_entity_poly.pdbx_strand_id
1 'polypeptide(L)'
;MTRPPPDTASFDGTRGVTLLELVIAVFVLSIGTIAALRSADQAGRVLGGEAARVMAMQVALNRAEELRLLGAVGARSLSDRVAYGPYTWQVEVSEKTTRAGFTEATITARTADQPGGRVVVIARSEVVQ
;
A
#
# COMPACT_ATOMS: atom_id res chain seq x y z
N MET A 1 -9.22 -45.07 70.46
CA MET A 1 -8.25 -44.14 69.83
C MET A 1 -8.72 -43.90 68.40
N THR A 2 -9.48 -42.83 68.17
CA THR A 2 -10.01 -42.46 66.85
C THR A 2 -9.57 -41.03 66.57
N ARG A 3 -8.84 -40.84 65.46
CA ARG A 3 -8.27 -39.57 65.01
C ARG A 3 -9.40 -38.69 64.46
N PRO A 4 -9.54 -37.41 64.84
CA PRO A 4 -10.50 -36.52 64.19
C PRO A 4 -10.09 -36.29 62.72
N PRO A 5 -11.06 -36.08 61.81
CA PRO A 5 -10.76 -35.77 60.41
C PRO A 5 -10.05 -34.41 60.31
N PRO A 6 -9.19 -34.20 59.30
CA PRO A 6 -8.56 -32.91 59.08
C PRO A 6 -9.62 -31.88 58.68
N ASP A 7 -9.61 -30.73 59.33
CA ASP A 7 -10.36 -29.55 58.91
C ASP A 7 -10.00 -29.24 57.46
N THR A 8 -10.94 -29.46 56.53
CA THR A 8 -10.78 -29.05 55.14
C THR A 8 -10.81 -27.53 55.12
N ALA A 9 -9.64 -26.92 54.95
CA ALA A 9 -9.51 -25.48 54.74
C ALA A 9 -10.33 -25.07 53.51
N SER A 10 -11.51 -24.49 53.74
CA SER A 10 -12.21 -23.71 52.72
C SER A 10 -11.44 -22.40 52.55
N PHE A 11 -10.56 -22.35 51.55
CA PHE A 11 -10.03 -21.07 51.06
C PHE A 11 -11.15 -20.34 50.33
N ASP A 12 -12.08 -19.76 51.09
CA ASP A 12 -13.09 -18.86 50.56
C ASP A 12 -12.44 -17.48 50.36
N GLY A 13 -11.58 -17.43 49.36
CA GLY A 13 -10.89 -16.21 48.96
C GLY A 13 -11.79 -15.39 48.07
N THR A 14 -12.79 -14.70 48.63
CA THR A 14 -13.40 -13.54 47.95
C THR A 14 -12.36 -12.42 47.91
N ARG A 15 -11.36 -12.54 47.04
CA ARG A 15 -10.33 -11.53 46.84
C ARG A 15 -10.95 -10.37 46.06
N GLY A 16 -11.17 -9.24 46.73
CA GLY A 16 -11.55 -8.00 46.07
C GLY A 16 -10.43 -7.52 45.15
N VAL A 17 -10.79 -6.99 43.98
CA VAL A 17 -9.84 -6.37 43.05
C VAL A 17 -9.26 -5.12 43.69
N THR A 18 -7.94 -5.02 43.77
CA THR A 18 -7.28 -3.83 44.31
C THR A 18 -7.37 -2.66 43.32
N LEU A 19 -7.35 -1.43 43.83
CA LEU A 19 -7.33 -0.24 42.98
C LEU A 19 -6.13 -0.26 42.02
N LEU A 20 -4.98 -0.77 42.48
CA LEU A 20 -3.79 -0.92 41.64
C LEU A 20 -4.01 -1.93 40.51
N GLU A 21 -4.63 -3.08 40.77
CA GLU A 21 -4.95 -4.06 39.73
C GLU A 21 -5.91 -3.49 38.69
N LEU A 22 -6.94 -2.75 39.12
CA LEU A 22 -7.84 -2.09 38.18
C LEU A 22 -7.10 -1.07 37.31
N VAL A 23 -6.23 -0.26 37.91
CA VAL A 23 -5.41 0.73 37.19
C VAL A 23 -4.49 0.03 36.18
N ILE A 24 -3.80 -1.04 36.57
CA ILE A 24 -2.93 -1.81 35.68
C ILE A 24 -3.74 -2.47 34.56
N ALA A 25 -4.89 -3.06 34.87
CA ALA A 25 -5.76 -3.70 33.89
C ALA A 25 -6.23 -2.70 32.83
N VAL A 26 -6.72 -1.53 33.26
CA VAL A 26 -7.14 -0.46 32.35
C VAL A 26 -5.95 0.09 31.56
N PHE A 27 -4.78 0.23 32.16
CA PHE A 27 -3.57 0.68 31.47
C PHE A 27 -3.16 -0.28 30.35
N VAL A 28 -3.07 -1.58 30.63
CA VAL A 28 -2.75 -2.61 29.64
C VAL A 28 -3.81 -2.67 28.55
N LEU A 29 -5.10 -2.63 28.92
CA LEU A 29 -6.21 -2.61 27.96
C LEU A 29 -6.14 -1.38 27.04
N SER A 30 -5.82 -0.21 27.60
CA SER A 30 -5.70 1.03 26.84
C SER A 30 -4.55 0.96 25.84
N ILE A 31 -3.38 0.45 26.25
CA ILE A 31 -2.25 0.23 25.34
C ILE A 31 -2.63 -0.77 24.24
N GLY A 32 -3.25 -1.89 24.60
CA GLY A 32 -3.71 -2.90 23.64
C GLY A 32 -4.68 -2.33 22.61
N THR A 33 -5.63 -1.51 23.06
CA THR A 33 -6.62 -0.87 22.18
C THR A 33 -5.96 0.11 21.21
N ILE A 34 -5.06 0.97 21.69
CA ILE A 34 -4.32 1.92 20.83
C ILE A 34 -3.45 1.17 19.81
N ALA A 35 -2.77 0.10 20.24
CA ALA A 35 -1.95 -0.72 19.35
C ALA A 35 -2.80 -1.39 18.26
N ALA A 36 -3.97 -1.94 18.64
CA ALA A 36 -4.91 -2.56 17.71
C ALA A 36 -5.44 -1.55 16.68
N LEU A 37 -5.86 -0.36 17.11
CA LEU A 37 -6.34 0.69 16.22
C LEU A 37 -5.24 1.15 15.24
N ARG A 38 -4.02 1.39 15.74
CA ARG A 38 -2.90 1.75 14.86
C ARG A 38 -2.55 0.66 13.86
N SER A 39 -2.63 -0.60 14.26
CA SER A 39 -2.42 -1.74 13.37
C SER A 39 -3.49 -1.81 12.28
N ALA A 40 -4.76 -1.60 12.64
CA ALA A 40 -5.86 -1.52 11.67
C ALA A 40 -5.69 -0.35 10.69
N ASP A 41 -5.31 0.84 11.17
CA ASP A 41 -5.04 2.01 10.33
C ASP A 41 -3.86 1.79 9.37
N GLN A 42 -2.82 1.07 9.82
CA GLN A 42 -1.71 0.68 8.96
C GLN A 42 -2.15 -0.33 7.91
N ALA A 43 -2.89 -1.36 8.29
CA ALA A 43 -3.42 -2.35 7.36
C ALA A 43 -4.34 -1.70 6.32
N GLY A 44 -5.23 -0.80 6.73
CA GLY A 44 -6.11 -0.05 5.83
C GLY A 44 -5.34 0.80 4.82
N ARG A 45 -4.27 1.50 5.24
CA ARG A 45 -3.42 2.28 4.32
C ARG A 45 -2.62 1.41 3.36
N VAL A 46 -2.08 0.29 3.83
CA VAL A 46 -1.32 -0.65 2.98
C VAL A 46 -2.24 -1.30 1.96
N LEU A 47 -3.40 -1.82 2.37
CA LEU A 47 -4.36 -2.46 1.49
C LEU A 47 -5.04 -1.47 0.55
N GLY A 48 -5.42 -0.28 1.05
CA GLY A 48 -6.06 0.77 0.25
C GLY A 48 -5.14 1.36 -0.83
N GLY A 49 -3.83 1.40 -0.57
CA GLY A 49 -2.84 1.89 -1.53
C GLY A 49 -2.47 0.87 -2.60
N GLU A 50 -2.59 -0.44 -2.33
CA GLU A 50 -2.10 -1.47 -3.25
C GLU A 50 -2.90 -1.54 -4.56
N ALA A 51 -4.23 -1.45 -4.48
CA ALA A 51 -5.08 -1.38 -5.67
C ALA A 51 -4.71 -0.18 -6.55
N ALA A 52 -4.45 0.98 -5.94
CA ALA A 52 -4.00 2.17 -6.66
C ALA A 52 -2.60 1.98 -7.26
N ARG A 53 -1.65 1.34 -6.56
CA ARG A 53 -0.31 1.01 -7.11
C ARG A 53 -0.40 0.13 -8.35
N VAL A 54 -1.21 -0.92 -8.31
CA VAL A 54 -1.42 -1.82 -9.44
C VAL A 54 -2.03 -1.07 -10.63
N MET A 55 -3.05 -0.24 -10.38
CA MET A 55 -3.65 0.58 -11.44
C MET A 55 -2.64 1.58 -12.03
N ALA A 56 -1.85 2.26 -11.21
CA ALA A 56 -0.82 3.18 -11.67
C ALA A 56 0.23 2.46 -12.54
N MET A 57 0.65 1.26 -12.13
CA MET A 57 1.55 0.42 -12.89
C MET A 57 0.94 0.02 -14.24
N GLN A 58 -0.33 -0.39 -14.26
CA GLN A 58 -1.01 -0.75 -15.50
C GLN A 58 -1.10 0.44 -16.46
N VAL A 59 -1.42 1.64 -15.96
CA VAL A 59 -1.44 2.86 -16.79
C VAL A 59 -0.05 3.15 -17.38
N ALA A 60 1.01 3.02 -16.58
CA ALA A 60 2.38 3.21 -17.07
C ALA A 60 2.79 2.14 -18.11
N LEU A 61 2.40 0.88 -17.91
CA LEU A 61 2.64 -0.21 -18.86
C LEU A 61 1.84 -0.03 -20.16
N ASN A 62 0.58 0.40 -20.07
CA ASN A 62 -0.23 0.70 -21.25
C ASN A 62 0.42 1.80 -22.08
N ARG A 63 0.89 2.89 -21.45
CA ARG A 63 1.65 3.93 -22.15
C ARG A 63 2.95 3.40 -22.75
N ALA A 64 3.61 2.44 -22.10
CA ALA A 64 4.80 1.80 -22.64
C ALA A 64 4.50 0.99 -23.91
N GLU A 65 3.35 0.31 -23.96
CA GLU A 65 2.91 -0.40 -25.16
C GLU A 65 2.48 0.57 -26.27
N GLU A 66 1.80 1.66 -25.94
CA GLU A 66 1.50 2.74 -26.91
C GLU A 66 2.78 3.31 -27.54
N LEU A 67 3.82 3.53 -26.73
CA LEU A 67 5.15 3.93 -27.19
C LEU A 67 5.81 2.91 -28.13
N ARG A 68 5.62 1.61 -27.87
CA ARG A 68 6.14 0.54 -28.73
C ARG A 68 5.40 0.45 -30.07
N LEU A 69 4.09 0.68 -30.06
CA LEU A 69 3.24 0.61 -31.24
C LEU A 69 3.40 1.83 -32.16
N LEU A 70 3.49 3.03 -31.58
CA LEU A 70 3.55 4.29 -32.32
C LEU A 70 4.98 4.81 -32.54
N GLY A 71 5.93 4.31 -31.77
CA GLY A 71 7.26 4.92 -31.64
C GLY A 71 7.23 6.17 -30.77
N ALA A 72 8.42 6.62 -30.34
CA ALA A 72 8.55 7.78 -29.46
C ALA A 72 7.91 9.05 -30.05
N VAL A 73 8.12 9.31 -31.34
CA VAL A 73 7.57 10.51 -32.00
C VAL A 73 6.03 10.47 -32.04
N GLY A 74 5.44 9.35 -32.44
CA GLY A 74 3.98 9.22 -32.51
C GLY A 74 3.31 9.32 -31.15
N ALA A 75 3.95 8.77 -30.11
CA ALA A 75 3.44 8.79 -28.74
C ALA A 75 3.38 10.18 -28.10
N ARG A 76 4.13 11.18 -28.60
CA ARG A 76 4.06 12.56 -28.09
C ARG A 76 2.70 13.23 -28.30
N SER A 77 1.90 12.72 -29.24
CA SER A 77 0.54 13.20 -29.49
C SER A 77 -0.50 12.64 -28.51
N LEU A 78 -0.12 11.66 -27.69
CA LEU A 78 -1.02 11.02 -26.74
C LEU A 78 -1.34 11.95 -25.57
N SER A 79 -2.57 11.87 -25.08
CA SER A 79 -3.01 12.58 -23.88
C SER A 79 -2.09 12.27 -22.70
N ASP A 80 -1.77 13.28 -21.90
CA ASP A 80 -1.08 13.16 -20.62
C ASP A 80 -2.05 12.80 -19.47
N ARG A 81 -3.35 12.65 -19.76
CA ARG A 81 -4.37 12.21 -18.82
C ARG A 81 -5.08 10.96 -19.32
N VAL A 82 -5.19 9.96 -18.45
CA VAL A 82 -5.82 8.67 -18.74
C VAL A 82 -6.83 8.33 -17.65
N ALA A 83 -8.09 8.13 -18.03
CA ALA A 83 -9.09 7.59 -17.12
C ALA A 83 -8.87 6.07 -16.99
N TYR A 84 -8.65 5.58 -15.77
CA TYR A 84 -8.49 4.15 -15.52
C TYR A 84 -8.96 3.78 -14.12
N GLY A 85 -9.94 2.89 -14.04
CA GLY A 85 -10.67 2.61 -12.81
C GLY A 85 -11.40 3.87 -12.31
N PRO A 86 -11.40 4.15 -10.99
CA PRO A 86 -12.08 5.31 -10.43
C PRO A 86 -11.27 6.61 -10.52
N TYR A 87 -10.06 6.59 -11.10
CA TYR A 87 -9.14 7.74 -11.09
C TYR A 87 -8.84 8.25 -12.49
N THR A 88 -8.49 9.53 -12.54
CA THR A 88 -7.86 10.16 -13.72
C THR A 88 -6.37 10.30 -13.44
N TRP A 89 -5.55 9.58 -14.18
CA TRP A 89 -4.11 9.52 -14.00
C TRP A 89 -3.42 10.55 -14.88
N GLN A 90 -2.54 11.36 -14.29
CA GLN A 90 -1.57 12.19 -14.99
C GLN A 90 -0.36 11.31 -15.35
N VAL A 91 -0.04 11.23 -16.64
CA VAL A 91 1.05 10.44 -17.22
C VAL A 91 2.12 11.37 -17.74
N GLU A 92 3.32 11.24 -17.21
CA GLU A 92 4.50 11.99 -17.60
C GLU A 92 5.49 11.05 -18.28
N VAL A 93 6.00 11.44 -19.45
CA VAL A 93 6.98 10.66 -20.22
C VAL A 93 8.21 11.53 -20.43
N SER A 94 9.34 11.08 -19.90
CA SER A 94 10.66 11.69 -20.14
C SER A 94 11.48 10.77 -21.03
N GLU A 95 11.97 11.31 -22.15
CA GLU A 95 12.71 10.56 -23.17
C GLU A 95 14.20 10.91 -23.18
N LYS A 96 15.04 9.92 -23.47
CA LYS A 96 16.46 10.10 -23.71
C LYS A 96 16.94 9.16 -24.82
N THR A 97 17.66 9.71 -25.80
CA THR A 97 18.28 8.89 -26.84
C THR A 97 19.44 8.09 -26.26
N THR A 98 19.43 6.78 -26.49
CA THR A 98 20.49 5.85 -26.10
C THR A 98 21.64 5.87 -27.12
N ARG A 99 22.81 5.37 -26.73
CA ARG A 99 23.97 5.26 -27.63
C ARG A 99 23.71 4.36 -28.84
N ALA A 100 22.77 3.43 -28.72
CA ALA A 100 22.38 2.50 -29.79
C ALA A 100 21.28 3.07 -30.71
N GLY A 101 20.90 4.34 -30.57
CA GLY A 101 19.91 5.01 -31.42
C GLY A 101 18.44 4.73 -31.05
N PHE A 102 18.18 3.95 -30.01
CA PHE A 102 16.84 3.78 -29.43
C PHE A 102 16.48 4.93 -28.48
N THR A 103 15.20 5.06 -28.14
CA THR A 103 14.70 5.98 -27.10
C THR A 103 14.47 5.21 -25.81
N GLU A 104 15.10 5.65 -24.72
CA GLU A 104 14.74 5.28 -23.36
C GLU A 104 13.64 6.23 -22.89
N ALA A 105 12.48 5.69 -22.53
CA ALA A 105 11.35 6.45 -22.00
C ALA A 105 11.11 6.07 -20.54
N THR A 106 11.19 7.06 -19.65
CA THR A 106 10.73 6.96 -18.27
C THR A 106 9.28 7.44 -18.20
N ILE A 107 8.37 6.55 -17.83
CA ILE A 107 6.93 6.80 -17.77
C ILE A 107 6.53 6.80 -16.30
N THR A 108 5.84 7.86 -15.88
CA THR A 108 5.36 8.02 -14.51
C THR A 108 3.86 8.31 -14.53
N ALA A 109 3.07 7.47 -13.85
CA ALA A 109 1.63 7.65 -13.70
C ALA A 109 1.31 8.05 -12.25
N ARG A 110 0.56 9.15 -12.07
CA ARG A 110 0.22 9.72 -10.76
C ARG A 110 -1.23 10.18 -10.73
N THR A 111 -1.85 10.13 -9.56
CA THR A 111 -3.13 10.80 -9.28
C THR A 111 -3.09 11.39 -7.88
N ALA A 112 -3.96 12.35 -7.58
CA ALA A 112 -4.01 12.99 -6.27
C ALA A 112 -4.26 11.95 -5.16
N ASP A 113 -3.54 12.12 -4.05
CA ASP A 113 -3.70 11.34 -2.80
C ASP A 113 -3.56 9.81 -2.93
N GLN A 114 -2.96 9.33 -4.03
CA GLN A 114 -2.73 7.91 -4.25
C GLN A 114 -1.28 7.61 -4.60
N PRO A 115 -0.80 6.38 -4.33
CA PRO A 115 0.46 5.90 -4.85
C PRO A 115 0.54 5.96 -6.38
N GLY A 116 1.72 6.32 -6.90
CA GLY A 116 2.01 6.32 -8.34
C GLY A 116 2.70 5.04 -8.82
N GLY A 117 2.87 4.96 -10.14
CA GLY A 117 3.59 3.90 -10.84
C GLY A 117 4.66 4.50 -11.74
N ARG A 118 5.80 3.81 -11.88
CA ARG A 118 6.89 4.23 -12.77
C ARG A 118 7.46 3.03 -13.50
N VAL A 119 7.61 3.16 -14.82
CA VAL A 119 8.20 2.17 -15.70
C VAL A 119 9.26 2.84 -16.56
N VAL A 120 10.34 2.13 -16.87
CA VAL A 120 11.34 2.56 -17.85
C VAL A 120 11.37 1.53 -18.97
N VAL A 121 11.24 1.99 -20.20
CA VAL A 121 11.30 1.13 -21.39
C VAL A 121 12.27 1.67 -22.43
N ILE A 122 12.82 0.78 -23.24
CA ILE A 122 13.59 1.12 -24.44
C ILE A 122 12.72 0.78 -25.64
N ALA A 123 12.49 1.76 -26.52
CA ALA A 123 11.67 1.63 -27.71
C ALA A 123 12.36 2.24 -28.94
N ARG A 124 11.85 1.94 -30.13
CA ARG A 124 12.30 2.60 -31.36
C ARG A 124 11.85 4.06 -31.36
N SER A 125 12.71 4.94 -31.86
CA SER A 125 12.43 6.38 -31.96
C SER A 125 11.26 6.65 -32.92
N GLU A 126 11.22 5.90 -34.02
CA GLU A 126 10.17 5.94 -35.04
C GLU A 126 9.79 4.51 -35.44
N VAL A 127 8.54 4.31 -35.83
CA VAL A 127 8.06 3.07 -36.45
C VAL A 127 7.96 3.33 -37.95
N VAL A 128 8.70 2.57 -38.74
CA VAL A 128 8.58 2.62 -40.22
C VAL A 128 7.23 1.99 -40.57
N GLN A 129 6.34 2.77 -41.17
CA GLN A 129 5.11 2.27 -41.78
C GLN A 129 5.39 1.53 -43.08
#